data_AF-A0AAD7DLD5-F1
#
_entry.id   AF-A0AAD7DLD5-F1
#
_cell.length_a   1.000
_cell.length_b   1.000
_cell.length_c   1.000
_cell.angle_alpha   90.00
_cell.angle_beta   90.00
_cell.angle_gamma   90.00
#
_symmetry.space_group_name_H-M   'P 1'
#
loop_
_entity.id
_entity.type
_entity.pdbx_description
1 polymer ?
#
loop_
_entity_poly.entity_id
_entity_poly.type
_entity_poly.pdbx_seq_one_letter_code
_entity_poly.pdbx_strand_id
1 'polypeptide(L)'
;MSSPYHPPIPLGAVFADLQKFPGAGAWHSSELGPLFGTFNRSTATPAEVTWSSTFQTAIANFVKDPDTSPALHWPKYVPGPPAQTFAKLAYNGNVDPDNFVDPVPSDSLDGPCNALWNQLLENGLNLMEL
;
A
#
# COMPACT_ATOMS: atom_id res chain seq x y z
N MET A 1 -1.71 12.49 32.47
CA MET A 1 -0.59 12.08 31.60
C MET A 1 -1.06 12.18 30.17
N SER A 2 -0.61 13.20 29.44
CA SER A 2 -0.92 13.42 28.03
C SER A 2 -0.14 12.41 27.18
N SER A 3 -0.85 11.70 26.30
CA SER A 3 -0.25 10.78 25.33
C SER A 3 0.75 11.52 24.45
N PRO A 4 1.97 11.00 24.22
CA PRO A 4 2.91 11.61 23.30
C PRO A 4 2.32 11.61 21.89
N TYR A 5 2.33 12.78 21.26
CA TYR A 5 1.99 12.95 19.85
C TYR A 5 2.99 12.15 19.02
N HIS A 6 2.62 10.94 18.61
CA HIS A 6 3.29 10.27 17.50
C HIS A 6 2.81 10.96 16.22
N PRO A 7 3.70 11.54 15.41
CA PRO A 7 3.31 11.98 14.08
C PRO A 7 2.72 10.76 13.35
N PRO A 8 1.57 10.90 12.66
CA PRO A 8 1.00 9.79 11.93
C PRO A 8 2.05 9.31 10.93
N ILE A 9 2.46 8.05 11.07
CA ILE A 9 3.21 7.36 10.02
C ILE A 9 2.34 7.50 8.76
N PRO A 10 2.81 8.08 7.64
CA PRO A 10 1.95 8.39 6.50
C PRO A 10 1.59 7.10 5.78
N LEU A 11 0.62 6.34 6.29
CA LEU A 11 0.20 5.07 5.71
C LEU A 11 -0.75 5.32 4.54
N GLY A 12 -0.21 5.64 3.36
CA GLY A 12 -0.98 5.79 2.12
C GLY A 12 -1.78 7.11 2.04
N ALA A 13 -2.67 7.23 1.06
CA ALA A 13 -3.56 8.37 0.94
C ALA A 13 -4.62 8.30 2.05
N VAL A 14 -4.35 9.02 3.14
CA VAL A 14 -5.19 8.98 4.33
C VAL A 14 -6.30 10.04 4.23
N PHE A 15 -7.41 9.69 3.58
CA PHE A 15 -8.62 10.52 3.58
C PHE A 15 -9.39 10.35 4.88
N ALA A 16 -9.83 11.45 5.50
CA ALA A 16 -10.44 11.44 6.83
C ALA A 16 -11.71 10.59 6.90
N ASP A 17 -12.51 10.60 5.83
CA ASP A 17 -13.74 9.86 5.68
C ASP A 17 -13.57 8.40 5.25
N LEU A 18 -12.37 8.01 4.77
CA LEU A 18 -12.02 6.62 4.50
C LEU A 18 -11.43 5.88 5.71
N GLN A 19 -11.17 6.61 6.80
CA GLN A 19 -10.64 6.02 8.03
C GLN A 19 -11.75 5.46 8.92
N LYS A 20 -11.52 4.28 9.49
CA LYS A 20 -12.42 3.69 10.49
C LYS A 20 -12.50 4.52 11.79
N PHE A 21 -11.40 5.17 12.15
CA PHE A 21 -11.29 6.13 13.24
C PHE A 21 -10.10 7.08 12.96
N PRO A 22 -10.06 8.28 13.55
CA PRO A 22 -9.00 9.24 13.28
C PRO A 22 -7.59 8.68 13.56
N GLY A 23 -6.70 8.80 12.58
CA GLY A 23 -5.31 8.32 12.64
C GLY A 23 -5.12 6.84 12.30
N ALA A 24 -6.16 6.12 11.86
CA ALA A 24 -6.06 4.69 11.54
C ALA A 24 -5.14 4.39 10.35
N GLY A 25 -4.98 5.33 9.41
CA GLY A 25 -4.28 5.07 8.14
C GLY A 25 -5.04 4.07 7.27
N ALA A 26 -4.30 3.33 6.44
CA ALA A 26 -4.84 2.21 5.68
C ALA A 26 -5.17 1.01 6.60
N TRP A 27 -6.31 0.37 6.34
CA TRP A 27 -6.79 -0.81 7.08
C TRP A 27 -7.32 -1.88 6.12
N HIS A 28 -7.51 -3.11 6.60
CA HIS A 28 -7.94 -4.23 5.76
C HIS A 28 -9.26 -3.92 5.03
N SER A 29 -9.28 -3.93 3.69
CA SER A 29 -10.41 -3.55 2.82
C SER A 29 -10.61 -2.04 2.58
N SER A 30 -9.74 -1.16 3.10
CA SER A 30 -9.83 0.29 2.85
C SER A 30 -9.62 0.67 1.37
N GLU A 31 -8.95 -0.20 0.60
CA GLU A 31 -8.69 -0.03 -0.82
C GLU A 31 -9.91 -0.29 -1.72
N LEU A 32 -10.93 -1.00 -1.22
CA LEU A 32 -12.09 -1.42 -2.03
C LEU A 32 -12.95 -0.24 -2.46
N GLY A 33 -13.12 0.77 -1.61
CA GLY A 33 -13.91 1.97 -1.92
C GLY A 33 -13.38 2.70 -3.16
N PRO A 34 -12.10 3.11 -3.15
CA PRO A 34 -11.43 3.70 -4.31
C PRO A 34 -11.40 2.76 -5.54
N LEU A 35 -11.16 1.45 -5.35
CA LEU A 35 -11.10 0.48 -6.45
C LEU A 35 -12.44 0.33 -7.18
N PHE A 36 -13.56 0.27 -6.45
CA PHE A 36 -14.89 0.09 -7.03
C PHE A 36 -15.66 1.40 -7.23
N GLY A 37 -15.06 2.55 -6.88
CA GLY A 37 -15.69 3.86 -6.97
C GLY A 37 -16.90 4.04 -6.06
N THR A 38 -16.94 3.29 -4.95
CA THR A 38 -18.04 3.25 -3.96
C THR A 38 -17.80 4.13 -2.73
N PHE A 39 -16.71 4.91 -2.72
CA PHE A 39 -16.45 5.95 -1.71
C PHE A 39 -17.53 7.04 -1.73
N ASN A 40 -17.68 7.79 -0.64
CA ASN A 40 -18.74 8.78 -0.50
C ASN A 40 -18.46 10.02 -1.38
N ARG A 41 -18.97 10.00 -2.62
CA ARG A 41 -18.78 11.10 -3.59
C ARG A 41 -19.34 12.44 -3.15
N SER A 42 -20.25 12.49 -2.16
CA SER A 42 -20.79 13.75 -1.66
C SER A 42 -19.82 14.51 -0.75
N THR A 43 -18.86 13.82 -0.16
CA THR A 43 -17.83 14.38 0.72
C THR A 43 -16.43 14.27 0.15
N ALA A 44 -16.27 13.53 -0.95
CA ALA A 44 -14.98 13.21 -1.52
C ALA A 44 -14.18 14.46 -1.92
N THR A 45 -12.91 14.46 -1.52
CA THR A 45 -11.98 15.49 -1.96
C THR A 45 -11.58 15.28 -3.42
N PRO A 46 -11.10 16.32 -4.13
CA PRO A 46 -10.55 16.14 -5.47
C PRO A 46 -9.45 15.07 -5.53
N ALA A 47 -8.58 15.02 -4.51
CA ALA A 47 -7.51 14.02 -4.44
C ALA A 47 -8.04 12.59 -4.28
N GLU A 48 -9.17 12.39 -3.59
CA GLU A 48 -9.81 11.07 -3.46
C GLU A 48 -10.43 10.60 -4.78
N VAL A 49 -11.04 11.54 -5.51
CA VAL A 49 -11.55 11.27 -6.86
C VAL A 49 -10.40 10.91 -7.80
N THR A 50 -9.31 11.67 -7.77
CA THR A 50 -8.10 11.37 -8.55
C THR A 50 -7.53 10.01 -8.15
N TRP A 51 -7.42 9.72 -6.85
CA TRP A 51 -6.96 8.44 -6.34
C TRP A 51 -7.78 7.28 -6.91
N SER A 52 -9.10 7.32 -6.78
CA SER A 52 -9.99 6.28 -7.31
C SER A 52 -9.83 6.08 -8.82
N SER A 53 -9.74 7.17 -9.58
CA SER A 53 -9.55 7.14 -11.03
C SER A 53 -8.20 6.55 -11.43
N THR A 54 -7.12 6.99 -10.79
CA THR A 54 -5.75 6.50 -11.04
C THR A 54 -5.64 5.02 -10.67
N PHE A 55 -6.22 4.59 -9.54
CA PHE A 55 -6.17 3.20 -9.10
C PHE A 55 -6.89 2.28 -10.08
N GLN A 56 -8.12 2.63 -10.45
CA GLN A 56 -8.91 1.86 -11.41
C GLN A 56 -8.22 1.77 -12.76
N THR A 57 -7.58 2.85 -13.20
CA THR A 57 -6.79 2.86 -14.44
C THR A 57 -5.62 1.89 -14.36
N ALA A 58 -4.86 1.91 -13.27
CA ALA A 58 -3.73 0.99 -13.07
C ALA A 58 -4.18 -0.48 -13.07
N ILE A 59 -5.25 -0.81 -12.33
CA ILE A 59 -5.80 -2.17 -12.31
C ILE A 59 -6.35 -2.58 -13.68
N ALA A 60 -7.05 -1.68 -14.39
CA ALA A 60 -7.54 -1.96 -15.73
C ALA A 60 -6.41 -2.20 -16.74
N ASN A 61 -5.30 -1.47 -16.63
CA ASN A 61 -4.11 -1.69 -17.46
C ASN A 61 -3.50 -3.07 -17.19
N PHE A 62 -3.34 -3.44 -15.91
CA PHE A 62 -2.87 -4.78 -15.54
C PHE A 62 -3.77 -5.90 -16.10
N VAL A 63 -5.09 -5.74 -16.00
CA VAL A 63 -6.05 -6.74 -16.51
C VAL A 63 -5.98 -6.85 -18.03
N LYS A 64 -5.73 -5.75 -18.75
CA LYS A 64 -5.59 -5.76 -20.22
C LYS A 64 -4.31 -6.44 -20.68
N ASP A 65 -3.19 -6.17 -19.99
CA ASP A 65 -1.88 -6.71 -20.32
C ASP A 65 -1.02 -6.84 -19.05
N PRO A 66 -0.98 -8.03 -18.42
CA PRO A 66 -0.27 -8.25 -17.17
C PRO A 66 1.26 -8.35 -17.35
N ASP A 67 1.75 -8.43 -18.59
CA ASP A 67 3.19 -8.49 -18.89
C ASP A 67 3.80 -7.09 -19.03
N THR A 68 2.97 -6.05 -19.10
CA THR A 68 3.39 -4.65 -19.13
C THR A 68 3.16 -3.95 -17.79
N SER A 69 3.83 -2.82 -17.59
CA SER A 69 3.69 -2.03 -16.37
C SER A 69 2.28 -1.43 -16.28
N PRO A 70 1.57 -1.58 -15.14
CA PRO A 70 0.19 -1.11 -15.01
C PRO A 70 0.06 0.41 -14.86
N ALA A 71 1.11 1.08 -14.40
CA ALA A 71 1.16 2.53 -14.22
C ALA A 71 2.60 3.06 -14.39
N LEU A 72 2.75 4.36 -14.54
CA LEU A 72 4.08 4.97 -14.61
C LEU A 72 4.87 4.67 -13.33
N HIS A 73 6.17 4.41 -13.47
CA HIS A 73 7.06 4.08 -12.35
C HIS A 73 6.69 2.84 -11.53
N TRP A 74 5.86 1.93 -12.06
CA TRP A 74 5.57 0.64 -11.45
C TRP A 74 6.40 -0.49 -12.10
N PRO A 75 7.65 -0.71 -11.68
CA PRO A 75 8.49 -1.74 -12.27
C PRO A 75 7.95 -3.14 -11.94
N LYS A 76 8.33 -4.11 -12.78
CA LYS A 76 8.10 -5.53 -12.49
C LYS A 76 8.81 -5.92 -11.20
N TYR A 77 8.12 -6.71 -10.37
CA TYR A 77 8.67 -7.15 -9.09
C TYR A 77 9.97 -7.93 -9.26
N VAL A 78 10.96 -7.55 -8.46
CA VAL A 78 12.24 -8.21 -8.24
C VAL A 78 12.46 -8.24 -6.73
N PRO A 79 12.56 -9.43 -6.11
CA PRO A 79 12.66 -9.56 -4.66
C PRO A 79 14.00 -9.04 -4.12
N GLY A 80 13.95 -8.38 -2.97
CA GLY A 80 15.11 -8.03 -2.16
C GLY A 80 15.86 -6.77 -2.58
N PRO A 81 16.67 -6.19 -1.67
CA PRO A 81 17.52 -5.06 -1.99
C PRO A 81 18.63 -5.46 -2.98
N PRO A 82 19.13 -4.53 -3.82
CA PRO A 82 18.79 -3.10 -3.86
C PRO A 82 17.58 -2.77 -4.76
N ALA A 83 16.83 -3.77 -5.23
CA ALA A 83 15.75 -3.55 -6.19
C ALA A 83 14.57 -2.79 -5.54
N GLN A 84 14.21 -1.64 -6.11
CA GLN A 84 13.06 -0.85 -5.67
C GLN A 84 11.86 -1.18 -6.55
N THR A 85 11.21 -2.30 -6.26
CA THR A 85 10.11 -2.81 -7.09
C THR A 85 8.83 -3.10 -6.33
N PHE A 86 8.85 -2.96 -5.01
CA PHE A 86 7.63 -3.01 -4.21
C PHE A 86 6.96 -1.64 -4.26
N ALA A 87 5.68 -1.59 -4.60
CA ALA A 87 4.98 -0.32 -4.82
C ALA A 87 4.20 0.11 -3.57
N LYS A 88 4.52 1.28 -3.03
CA LYS A 88 3.60 2.00 -2.14
C LYS A 88 2.65 2.84 -2.99
N LEU A 89 1.37 2.52 -2.90
CA LEU A 89 0.34 3.15 -3.70
C LEU A 89 -0.23 4.37 -2.98
N ALA A 90 -0.35 5.48 -3.71
CA ALA A 90 -0.88 6.74 -3.21
C ALA A 90 -0.23 7.25 -1.92
N TYR A 91 1.05 6.92 -1.72
CA TYR A 91 1.78 7.26 -0.50
C TYR A 91 2.01 8.76 -0.40
N ASN A 92 1.94 9.31 0.82
CA ASN A 92 2.15 10.75 1.07
C ASN A 92 1.23 11.68 0.25
N GLY A 93 0.03 11.21 -0.13
CA GLY A 93 -0.93 11.98 -0.91
C GLY A 93 -0.63 12.05 -2.41
N ASN A 94 0.33 11.27 -2.91
CA ASN A 94 0.66 11.18 -4.33
C ASN A 94 -0.43 10.42 -5.09
N VAL A 95 -1.49 11.09 -5.52
CA VAL A 95 -2.65 10.43 -6.14
C VAL A 95 -2.65 10.51 -7.67
N ASP A 96 -1.76 11.33 -8.23
CA ASP A 96 -1.73 11.65 -9.65
C ASP A 96 -1.07 10.50 -10.44
N PRO A 97 -1.47 10.26 -11.70
CA PRO A 97 -0.97 9.14 -12.50
C PRO A 97 0.56 9.07 -12.65
N ASP A 98 1.26 10.20 -12.50
CA ASP A 98 2.71 10.32 -12.65
C ASP A 98 3.49 10.13 -11.34
N ASN A 99 2.84 10.25 -10.18
CA ASN A 99 3.47 10.12 -8.86
C ASN A 99 2.83 9.04 -7.97
N PHE A 100 1.77 8.39 -8.46
CA PHE A 100 0.96 7.42 -7.73
C PHE A 100 1.73 6.24 -7.13
N VAL A 101 2.83 5.85 -7.76
CA VAL A 101 3.67 4.75 -7.31
C VAL A 101 4.97 5.29 -6.70
N ASP A 102 5.17 4.98 -5.42
CA ASP A 102 6.44 5.18 -4.71
C ASP A 102 7.15 3.82 -4.58
N PRO A 103 8.13 3.51 -5.46
CA PRO A 103 8.83 2.23 -5.44
C PRO A 103 9.82 2.16 -4.28
N VAL A 104 9.78 1.06 -3.54
CA VAL A 104 10.66 0.80 -2.40
C VAL A 104 11.26 -0.61 -2.45
N PRO A 105 12.37 -0.86 -1.74
CA PRO A 105 12.86 -2.20 -1.50
C PRO A 105 11.83 -3.04 -0.73
N SER A 106 11.69 -4.33 -1.05
CA SER A 106 10.72 -5.21 -0.38
C SER A 106 10.99 -5.36 1.12
N ASP A 107 12.26 -5.38 1.52
CA ASP A 107 12.69 -5.45 2.92
C ASP A 107 12.31 -4.22 3.76
N SER A 108 11.95 -3.10 3.13
CA SER A 108 11.40 -1.92 3.83
C SER A 108 10.05 -2.20 4.50
N LEU A 109 9.32 -3.24 4.07
CA LEU A 109 8.05 -3.68 4.64
C LEU A 109 8.16 -5.08 5.26
N ASP A 110 9.01 -5.94 4.71
CA ASP A 110 9.17 -7.33 5.16
C ASP A 110 10.10 -7.47 6.39
N GLY A 111 10.80 -6.42 6.81
CA GLY A 111 11.73 -6.45 7.94
C GLY A 111 11.16 -7.10 9.23
N PRO A 112 9.96 -6.69 9.70
CA PRO A 112 9.30 -7.33 10.84
C PRO A 112 8.97 -8.81 10.60
N CYS A 113 8.65 -9.19 9.36
CA CYS A 113 8.40 -10.58 9.00
C CYS A 113 9.68 -11.41 9.09
N ASN A 114 10.79 -10.92 8.56
CA ASN A 114 12.08 -11.60 8.66
C ASN A 114 12.53 -11.78 10.12
N ALA A 115 12.27 -10.80 10.98
CA ALA A 115 12.69 -10.83 12.38
C ALA A 115 11.92 -11.85 13.24
N LEU A 116 10.67 -12.18 12.90
CA LEU A 116 9.82 -13.03 13.73
C LEU A 116 9.34 -14.28 12.99
N TRP A 117 8.77 -14.14 11.80
CA TRP A 117 8.20 -15.25 11.05
C TRP A 117 9.25 -16.23 10.57
N ASN A 118 10.40 -15.75 10.08
CA ASN A 118 11.47 -16.66 9.65
C ASN A 118 12.05 -17.45 10.84
N GLN A 119 12.16 -16.82 12.01
CA GLN A 119 12.58 -17.53 13.24
C GLN A 119 11.58 -18.63 13.63
N LEU A 120 10.27 -18.40 13.45
CA LEU A 120 9.26 -19.43 13.71
C LEU A 120 9.33 -20.58 12.70
N LEU A 121 9.62 -20.31 11.43
CA LEU A 121 9.76 -21.34 10.40
C LEU A 121 11.04 -22.15 10.62
N GLU A 122 12.16 -21.49 10.88
CA GLU A 122 13.46 -22.14 11.08
C GLU A 122 13.51 -22.96 12.38
N ASN A 123 12.91 -22.47 13.47
CA ASN A 123 12.88 -23.18 14.74
C ASN A 123 11.69 -24.15 14.88
N GLY A 124 10.59 -23.92 14.16
CA GLY A 124 9.42 -24.81 14.15
C GLY A 124 9.66 -26.09 13.34
N LEU A 125 10.51 -26.04 12.30
CA LEU A 125 10.96 -27.23 11.57
C LEU A 125 11.79 -28.18 12.47
N ASN A 126 12.57 -27.64 13.42
CA ASN A 126 13.34 -28.44 14.37
C ASN A 126 12.48 -29.11 15.48
N LEU A 127 11.22 -28.71 15.66
CA LEU A 127 10.32 -29.28 16.66
C LEU A 127 9.44 -30.41 16.14
N MET A 128 9.41 -30.65 14.81
CA MET A 128 8.71 -31.79 14.20
C MET A 128 9.61 -32.98 13.86
N GLU A 129 10.89 -32.95 14.26
CA GLU A 129 11.85 -34.06 14.12
C GLU A 129 12.18 -34.77 15.45
N LEU A 130 11.34 -34.63 16.49
CA LEU A 130 11.45 -35.37 17.77
C LEU A 130 10.29 -36.34 17.97
#